data_AF-A0A8C4QZA2-F1
#
_entry.id   AF-A0A8C4QZA2-F1
#
_cell.length_a   1.000
_cell.length_b   1.000
_cell.length_c   1.000
_cell.angle_alpha   90.00
_cell.angle_beta   90.00
_cell.angle_gamma   90.00
#
_symmetry.space_group_name_H-M   'P 1'
#
loop_
_entity.id
_entity.type
_entity.pdbx_description
1 polymer ?
#
loop_
_entity_poly.entity_id
_entity_poly.type
_entity_poly.pdbx_seq_one_letter_code
_entity_poly.pdbx_strand_id
1 'polypeptide(L)'
;MPSYVFTCRHSRNQLTVLPASLCRLPLQVLNASNNKICSLPKEIGQLKELSSLDISCNEIQVLPQQVSGLNALRDLSVRRNNLVSLPDELADLGLFHLDFSCNRVLEIPLSFRKLRHLQTFVLDHNPLRSPPAQVCIKGKHHIFKYLNIEACKQSKLPDLQFENRLRASSSNLCLPDEFLAHRPSGLLDSGFNSVDSGNKRWSGNEVRGHDVVKFSKFNSVVSHLKLCI
;
A
#
# COMPACT_ATOMS: atom_id res chain seq x y z
N MET A 1 -4.21 29.77 -5.32
CA MET A 1 -5.10 29.42 -4.19
C MET A 1 -4.26 29.32 -2.91
N PRO A 2 -4.79 29.70 -1.73
CA PRO A 2 -4.06 29.57 -0.47
C PRO A 2 -4.02 28.11 -0.01
N SER A 3 -2.85 27.47 -0.09
CA SER A 3 -2.66 26.11 0.41
C SER A 3 -2.61 26.08 1.93
N TYR A 4 -3.65 25.53 2.56
CA TYR A 4 -3.69 25.35 4.02
C TYR A 4 -2.83 24.17 4.45
N VAL A 5 -1.57 24.47 4.74
CA VAL A 5 -0.59 23.52 5.30
C VAL A 5 -0.62 23.59 6.83
N PHE A 6 -1.06 22.50 7.49
CA PHE A 6 -0.87 22.30 8.92
C PHE A 6 0.44 21.57 9.17
N THR A 7 1.31 22.12 10.02
CA THR A 7 2.54 21.45 10.45
C THR A 7 2.71 21.61 11.95
N CYS A 8 2.65 20.51 12.69
CA CYS A 8 2.89 20.43 14.13
C CYS A 8 4.39 20.63 14.44
N ARG A 9 4.90 21.84 14.22
CA ARG A 9 6.34 22.14 14.18
C ARG A 9 7.00 22.34 15.56
N HIS A 10 6.32 21.96 16.65
CA HIS A 10 6.92 21.89 17.99
C HIS A 10 7.40 20.46 18.25
N SER A 11 8.71 20.27 18.12
CA SER A 11 9.40 19.05 18.50
C SER A 11 9.10 18.66 19.95
N ARG A 12 8.72 17.40 20.20
CA ARG A 12 8.33 16.85 21.51
C ARG A 12 6.98 17.35 22.05
N ASN A 13 6.07 17.82 21.20
CA ASN A 13 4.66 17.93 21.57
C ASN A 13 4.15 16.54 22.02
N GLN A 14 3.65 16.42 23.25
CA GLN A 14 3.11 15.17 23.79
C GLN A 14 1.65 14.95 23.39
N LEU A 15 1.28 15.28 22.14
CA LEU A 15 -0.08 15.10 21.64
C LEU A 15 -0.40 13.60 21.56
N THR A 16 -1.25 13.13 22.46
CA THR A 16 -1.76 11.75 22.53
C THR A 16 -2.97 11.51 21.61
N VAL A 17 -3.71 12.57 21.31
CA VAL A 17 -4.91 12.58 20.47
C VAL A 17 -4.87 13.78 19.53
N LEU A 18 -5.28 13.57 18.27
CA LEU A 18 -5.47 14.65 17.30
C LEU A 18 -6.91 15.20 17.41
N PRO A 19 -7.11 16.50 17.64
CA PRO A 19 -8.43 17.05 17.97
C PRO A 19 -9.36 17.08 16.74
N ALA A 20 -10.58 16.55 16.88
CA ALA A 20 -11.57 16.46 15.80
C ALA A 20 -12.02 17.83 15.22
N SER A 21 -11.74 18.96 15.89
CA SER A 21 -11.91 20.29 15.33
C SER A 21 -10.96 20.59 14.16
N LEU A 22 -9.76 20.00 14.15
CA LEU A 22 -8.79 20.11 13.05
C LEU A 22 -9.37 19.49 11.76
N CYS A 23 -10.11 18.40 11.88
CA CYS A 23 -10.74 17.68 10.76
C CYS A 23 -11.81 18.49 10.00
N ARG A 24 -12.23 19.65 10.52
CA ARG A 24 -13.19 20.57 9.88
C ARG A 24 -12.52 21.68 9.06
N LEU A 25 -11.19 21.76 9.08
CA LEU A 25 -10.42 22.76 8.34
C LEU A 25 -10.13 22.27 6.90
N PRO A 26 -10.11 23.14 5.88
CA PRO A 26 -9.83 22.76 4.49
C PRO A 26 -8.32 22.54 4.24
N LEU A 27 -7.73 21.59 4.98
CA LEU A 27 -6.29 21.32 4.94
C LEU A 27 -5.90 20.53 3.69
N GLN A 28 -4.79 20.94 3.07
CA GLN A 28 -4.15 20.20 1.98
C GLN A 28 -2.99 19.33 2.47
N VAL A 29 -2.28 19.78 3.50
CA VAL A 29 -1.17 19.03 4.11
C VAL A 29 -1.36 18.99 5.62
N LEU A 30 -1.20 17.82 6.22
CA LEU A 30 -1.26 17.60 7.66
C LEU A 30 -0.02 16.83 8.11
N ASN A 31 0.94 17.55 8.70
CA ASN A 31 2.07 16.94 9.39
C ASN A 31 1.84 16.99 10.91
N ALA A 32 1.68 15.82 11.52
CA ALA A 32 1.65 15.59 12.96
C ALA A 32 2.67 14.50 13.36
N SER A 33 3.81 14.46 12.66
CA SER A 33 4.91 13.55 12.99
C SER A 33 5.57 13.87 14.34
N ASN A 34 6.22 12.88 14.95
CA ASN A 34 7.00 13.03 16.18
C ASN A 34 6.17 13.52 17.40
N ASN A 35 4.97 12.96 17.57
CA ASN A 35 4.10 13.15 18.73
C ASN A 35 3.90 11.78 19.45
N LYS A 36 2.85 11.64 20.28
CA LYS A 36 2.50 10.39 20.98
C LYS A 36 1.11 9.88 20.58
N ILE A 37 0.70 10.13 19.33
CA ILE A 37 -0.67 9.87 18.90
C ILE A 37 -0.94 8.36 18.93
N CYS A 38 -1.91 7.92 19.74
CA CYS A 38 -2.28 6.50 19.84
C CYS A 38 -3.34 6.07 18.80
N SER A 39 -4.15 7.02 18.35
CA SER A 39 -5.21 6.80 17.36
C SER A 39 -5.58 8.10 16.63
N LEU A 40 -6.14 7.97 15.42
CA LEU A 40 -6.71 9.09 14.68
C LEU A 40 -8.21 9.23 14.99
N PRO A 41 -8.78 10.46 15.03
CA PRO A 41 -10.22 10.66 15.15
C PRO A 41 -10.95 10.11 13.91
N LYS A 42 -12.16 9.56 14.12
CA LYS A 42 -13.04 9.10 13.02
C LYS A 42 -13.39 10.23 12.04
N GLU A 43 -13.36 11.46 12.51
CA GLU A 43 -13.58 12.67 11.72
C GLU A 43 -12.47 12.92 10.67
N ILE A 44 -11.33 12.21 10.71
CA ILE A 44 -10.23 12.40 9.75
C ILE A 44 -10.71 12.35 8.28
N GLY A 45 -11.66 11.47 7.96
CA GLY A 45 -12.27 11.33 6.63
C GLY A 45 -13.12 12.53 6.15
N GLN A 46 -13.25 13.59 6.96
CA GLN A 46 -13.86 14.88 6.56
C GLN A 46 -12.87 15.78 5.80
N LEU A 47 -11.56 15.56 5.92
CA LEU A 47 -10.50 16.34 5.26
C LEU A 47 -10.41 16.00 3.75
N LYS A 48 -11.42 16.38 2.97
CA LYS A 48 -11.52 16.02 1.53
C LYS A 48 -10.41 16.59 0.66
N GLU A 49 -9.87 17.75 1.01
CA GLU A 49 -8.79 18.45 0.30
C GLU A 49 -7.38 17.92 0.61
N LEU A 50 -7.24 16.98 1.54
CA LEU A 50 -5.94 16.55 2.06
C LEU A 50 -5.18 15.69 1.05
N SER A 51 -4.13 16.25 0.46
CA SER A 51 -3.23 15.54 -0.46
C SER A 51 -2.08 14.82 0.25
N SER A 52 -1.65 15.30 1.42
CA SER A 52 -0.51 14.73 2.17
C SER A 52 -0.77 14.61 3.67
N LEU A 53 -0.53 13.42 4.22
CA LEU A 53 -0.66 13.08 5.64
C LEU A 53 0.64 12.43 6.16
N ASP A 54 1.37 13.15 7.01
CA ASP A 54 2.53 12.64 7.74
C ASP A 54 2.21 12.53 9.23
N ILE A 55 2.11 11.29 9.71
CA ILE A 55 1.91 10.91 11.11
C ILE A 55 3.01 9.93 11.56
N SER A 56 4.19 10.03 10.94
CA SER A 56 5.36 9.22 11.29
C SER A 56 5.91 9.50 12.70
N CYS A 57 6.60 8.54 13.30
CA CYS A 57 7.09 8.64 14.69
C CYS A 57 5.96 8.98 15.68
N ASN A 58 4.96 8.11 15.77
CA ASN A 58 3.85 8.17 16.72
C ASN A 58 3.62 6.76 17.33
N GLU A 59 2.55 6.58 18.12
CA GLU A 59 2.27 5.33 18.84
C GLU A 59 1.08 4.56 18.25
N ILE A 60 0.63 4.90 17.03
CA ILE A 60 -0.62 4.43 16.42
C ILE A 60 -0.60 2.92 16.20
N GLN A 61 -1.63 2.22 16.69
CA GLN A 61 -1.75 0.75 16.59
C GLN A 61 -2.69 0.30 15.46
N VAL A 62 -3.68 1.12 15.12
CA VAL A 62 -4.70 0.85 14.09
C VAL A 62 -5.04 2.16 13.37
N LEU A 63 -5.14 2.12 12.04
CA LEU A 63 -5.70 3.22 11.25
C LEU A 63 -7.23 3.03 11.14
N PRO A 64 -8.05 4.07 11.40
CA PRO A 64 -9.51 3.95 11.30
C PRO A 64 -9.96 3.85 9.84
N GLN A 65 -11.01 3.08 9.57
CA GLN A 65 -11.57 2.86 8.22
C GLN A 65 -11.92 4.18 7.51
N GLN A 66 -12.25 5.23 8.28
CA GLN A 66 -12.56 6.58 7.78
C GLN A 66 -11.37 7.29 7.08
N VAL A 67 -10.14 6.76 7.16
CA VAL A 67 -9.00 7.22 6.33
C VAL A 67 -9.31 7.09 4.84
N SER A 68 -10.16 6.14 4.43
CA SER A 68 -10.70 6.04 3.05
C SER A 68 -11.48 7.26 2.57
N GLY A 69 -11.97 8.11 3.49
CA GLY A 69 -12.64 9.36 3.18
C GLY A 69 -11.71 10.48 2.68
N LEU A 70 -10.39 10.27 2.67
CA LEU A 70 -9.39 11.24 2.24
C LEU A 70 -9.20 11.21 0.72
N ASN A 71 -10.26 11.52 -0.03
CA ASN A 71 -10.34 11.31 -1.49
C ASN A 71 -9.18 11.97 -2.30
N ALA A 72 -8.61 13.07 -1.83
CA ALA A 72 -7.48 13.76 -2.47
C ALA A 72 -6.09 13.17 -2.15
N LEU A 73 -5.99 12.23 -1.19
CA LEU A 73 -4.72 11.80 -0.62
C LEU A 73 -3.82 11.10 -1.64
N ARG A 74 -2.58 11.58 -1.72
CA ARG A 74 -1.50 11.05 -2.57
C ARG A 74 -0.33 10.53 -1.73
N ASP A 75 -0.01 11.22 -0.65
CA ASP A 75 1.10 10.91 0.26
C ASP A 75 0.59 10.49 1.63
N LEU A 76 0.95 9.28 2.07
CA LEU A 76 0.67 8.77 3.41
C LEU A 76 1.95 8.21 4.05
N SER A 77 2.44 8.88 5.09
CA SER A 77 3.52 8.35 5.93
C SER A 77 3.01 7.99 7.32
N VAL A 78 3.07 6.70 7.63
CA VAL A 78 2.78 6.10 8.95
C VAL A 78 4.02 5.40 9.52
N ARG A 79 5.20 5.71 8.97
CA ARG A 79 6.50 5.18 9.39
C ARG A 79 6.76 5.31 10.89
N ARG A 80 7.39 4.32 11.52
CA ARG A 80 7.67 4.32 12.98
C ARG A 80 6.41 4.56 13.80
N ASN A 81 5.48 3.61 13.69
CA ASN A 81 4.28 3.50 14.53
C ASN A 81 4.20 2.05 15.08
N ASN A 82 3.10 1.70 15.74
CA ASN A 82 2.85 0.36 16.28
C ASN A 82 1.82 -0.43 15.44
N LEU A 83 1.61 -0.08 14.16
CA LEU A 83 0.55 -0.68 13.34
C LEU A 83 0.70 -2.19 13.22
N VAL A 84 -0.34 -2.94 13.61
CA VAL A 84 -0.37 -4.42 13.57
C VAL A 84 -0.96 -4.94 12.25
N SER A 85 -1.89 -4.17 11.66
CA SER A 85 -2.52 -4.44 10.38
C SER A 85 -2.73 -3.13 9.59
N LEU A 86 -3.04 -3.26 8.31
CA LEU A 86 -3.46 -2.16 7.45
C LEU A 86 -4.94 -2.37 7.07
N PRO A 87 -5.81 -1.35 7.17
CA PRO A 87 -7.20 -1.47 6.73
C PRO A 87 -7.31 -1.65 5.20
N ASP A 88 -8.21 -2.53 4.75
CA ASP A 88 -8.49 -2.79 3.34
C ASP A 88 -8.94 -1.52 2.60
N GLU A 89 -9.62 -0.61 3.27
CA GLU A 89 -10.19 0.62 2.71
C GLU A 89 -9.13 1.65 2.31
N LEU A 90 -7.85 1.46 2.70
CA LEU A 90 -6.72 2.19 2.11
C LEU A 90 -6.56 1.90 0.62
N ALA A 91 -7.02 0.74 0.14
CA ALA A 91 -6.87 0.33 -1.25
C ALA A 91 -7.82 1.07 -2.21
N ASP A 92 -8.82 1.77 -1.71
CA ASP A 92 -9.73 2.61 -2.48
C ASP A 92 -9.23 4.07 -2.61
N LEU A 93 -8.13 4.41 -1.93
CA LEU A 93 -7.44 5.70 -2.08
C LEU A 93 -6.49 5.70 -3.29
N GLY A 94 -6.46 6.80 -4.03
CA GLY A 94 -5.54 7.02 -5.14
C GLY A 94 -4.12 7.41 -4.69
N LEU A 95 -3.49 6.62 -3.81
CA LEU A 95 -2.16 6.90 -3.26
C LEU A 95 -1.05 6.80 -4.32
N PHE A 96 -0.09 7.70 -4.23
CA PHE A 96 1.15 7.75 -5.03
C PHE A 96 2.37 7.35 -4.19
N HIS A 97 2.39 7.73 -2.90
CA HIS A 97 3.48 7.42 -1.98
C HIS A 97 2.90 6.89 -0.66
N LEU A 98 3.30 5.67 -0.28
CA LEU A 98 2.89 5.02 0.97
C LEU A 98 4.12 4.46 1.69
N ASP A 99 4.37 4.94 2.91
CA ASP A 99 5.44 4.48 3.79
C ASP A 99 4.86 4.04 5.14
N PHE A 100 4.95 2.73 5.40
CA PHE A 100 4.62 2.11 6.68
C PHE A 100 5.82 1.37 7.29
N SER A 101 7.06 1.75 6.93
CA SER A 101 8.28 1.15 7.48
C SER A 101 8.40 1.31 9.00
N CYS A 102 9.15 0.43 9.66
CA CYS A 102 9.27 0.36 11.11
C CYS A 102 7.91 0.27 11.84
N ASN A 103 7.06 -0.67 11.45
CA ASN A 103 5.79 -0.98 12.13
C ASN A 103 5.76 -2.47 12.53
N ARG A 104 4.60 -2.98 12.97
CA ARG A 104 4.38 -4.37 13.40
C ARG A 104 3.47 -5.14 12.44
N VAL A 105 3.36 -4.69 11.18
CA VAL A 105 2.40 -5.22 10.21
C VAL A 105 2.76 -6.67 9.86
N LEU A 106 1.82 -7.58 10.07
CA LEU A 106 1.98 -9.01 9.80
C LEU A 106 1.65 -9.40 8.35
N GLU A 107 0.73 -8.67 7.70
CA GLU A 107 0.32 -8.93 6.33
C GLU A 107 -0.13 -7.68 5.57
N ILE A 108 0.01 -7.71 4.24
CA ILE A 108 -0.50 -6.67 3.33
C ILE A 108 -1.83 -7.16 2.74
N PRO A 109 -2.96 -6.44 2.94
CA PRO A 109 -4.27 -6.89 2.46
C PRO A 109 -4.32 -7.06 0.95
N LEU A 110 -5.00 -8.11 0.47
CA LEU A 110 -5.09 -8.40 -0.97
C LEU A 110 -5.77 -7.29 -1.78
N SER A 111 -6.60 -6.45 -1.14
CA SER A 111 -7.20 -5.28 -1.78
C SER A 111 -6.15 -4.30 -2.30
N PHE A 112 -4.95 -4.23 -1.71
CA PHE A 112 -3.89 -3.30 -2.13
C PHE A 112 -3.46 -3.49 -3.60
N ARG A 113 -3.82 -4.61 -4.25
CA ARG A 113 -3.73 -4.77 -5.71
C ARG A 113 -4.48 -3.70 -6.53
N LYS A 114 -5.45 -3.00 -5.92
CA LYS A 114 -6.17 -1.85 -6.49
C LYS A 114 -5.28 -0.60 -6.67
N LEU A 115 -4.20 -0.45 -5.90
CA LEU A 115 -3.36 0.76 -5.80
C LEU A 115 -2.45 0.99 -7.04
N ARG A 116 -3.06 1.09 -8.22
CA ARG A 116 -2.36 1.16 -9.53
C ARG A 116 -1.51 2.41 -9.73
N HIS A 117 -1.83 3.50 -9.04
CA HIS A 117 -1.11 4.79 -9.12
C HIS A 117 0.11 4.87 -8.21
N LEU A 118 0.32 3.86 -7.35
CA LEU A 118 1.35 3.89 -6.32
C LEU A 118 2.76 3.82 -6.93
N GLN A 119 3.52 4.90 -6.80
CA GLN A 119 4.90 5.02 -7.25
C GLN A 119 5.88 4.51 -6.19
N THR A 120 5.75 5.01 -4.96
CA THR A 120 6.61 4.64 -3.83
C THR A 120 5.84 3.79 -2.82
N PHE A 121 6.42 2.65 -2.42
CA PHE A 121 5.84 1.72 -1.46
C PHE A 121 6.94 1.22 -0.53
N VAL A 122 6.99 1.74 0.70
CA VAL A 122 8.04 1.44 1.69
C VAL A 122 7.41 0.70 2.86
N LEU A 123 8.00 -0.45 3.20
CA LEU A 123 7.46 -1.44 4.13
C LEU A 123 8.54 -2.09 5.02
N ASP A 124 9.77 -1.61 4.93
CA ASP A 124 10.94 -2.20 5.59
C ASP A 124 10.79 -2.22 7.11
N HIS A 125 11.43 -3.18 7.78
CA HIS A 125 11.33 -3.34 9.24
C HIS A 125 9.88 -3.57 9.72
N ASN A 126 9.12 -4.42 9.01
CA ASN A 126 7.87 -5.02 9.47
C ASN A 126 8.01 -6.55 9.55
N PRO A 127 7.37 -7.23 10.53
CA PRO A 127 7.38 -8.69 10.69
C PRO A 127 6.43 -9.42 9.70
N LEU A 128 6.50 -9.05 8.41
CA LEU A 128 5.60 -9.54 7.37
C LEU A 128 5.73 -11.05 7.16
N ARG A 129 4.59 -11.75 7.25
CA ARG A 129 4.42 -13.15 6.86
C ARG A 129 3.90 -13.28 5.42
N SER A 130 3.06 -12.32 4.99
CA SER A 130 2.47 -12.26 3.65
C SER A 130 2.51 -10.81 3.12
N PRO A 131 3.22 -10.51 2.02
CA PRO A 131 4.07 -11.40 1.22
C PRO A 131 5.30 -11.91 2.00
N PRO A 132 5.89 -13.05 1.60
CA PRO A 132 7.16 -13.51 2.13
C PRO A 132 8.30 -12.50 1.90
N ALA A 133 9.30 -12.48 2.78
CA ALA A 133 10.45 -11.57 2.70
C ALA A 133 11.16 -11.59 1.33
N GLN A 134 11.25 -12.76 0.68
CA GLN A 134 11.86 -12.94 -0.64
C GLN A 134 11.05 -12.27 -1.78
N VAL A 135 9.78 -11.95 -1.56
CA VAL A 135 8.95 -11.13 -2.45
C VAL A 135 9.15 -9.65 -2.12
N CYS A 136 9.15 -9.30 -0.83
CA CYS A 136 9.35 -7.93 -0.34
C CYS A 136 10.68 -7.32 -0.80
N ILE A 137 11.79 -8.06 -0.69
CA ILE A 137 13.14 -7.63 -1.12
C ILE A 137 13.20 -7.34 -2.63
N LYS A 138 12.34 -7.98 -3.44
CA LYS A 138 12.24 -7.71 -4.89
C LYS A 138 11.34 -6.51 -5.24
N GLY A 139 10.86 -5.79 -4.23
CA GLY A 139 10.17 -4.51 -4.35
C GLY A 139 8.74 -4.55 -4.90
N LYS A 140 8.16 -3.35 -5.02
CA LYS A 140 6.74 -3.08 -5.34
C LYS A 140 6.14 -3.97 -6.43
N HIS A 141 6.81 -4.14 -7.57
CA HIS A 141 6.27 -4.92 -8.70
C HIS A 141 6.09 -6.42 -8.37
N HIS A 142 6.98 -7.00 -7.56
CA HIS A 142 6.86 -8.40 -7.13
C HIS A 142 5.78 -8.59 -6.08
N ILE A 143 5.65 -7.63 -5.15
CA ILE A 143 4.56 -7.62 -4.16
C ILE A 143 3.20 -7.53 -4.86
N PHE A 144 3.01 -6.58 -5.79
CA PHE A 144 1.76 -6.45 -6.53
C PHE A 144 1.47 -7.68 -7.42
N LYS A 145 2.49 -8.33 -7.99
CA LYS A 145 2.32 -9.61 -8.70
C LYS A 145 1.86 -10.73 -7.75
N TYR A 146 2.44 -10.82 -6.55
CA TYR A 146 2.05 -11.78 -5.52
C TYR A 146 0.60 -11.56 -5.04
N LEU A 147 0.23 -10.33 -4.67
CA LEU A 147 -1.14 -10.00 -4.21
C LEU A 147 -2.21 -10.33 -5.28
N ASN A 148 -1.90 -10.13 -6.56
CA ASN A 148 -2.80 -10.54 -7.65
C ASN A 148 -2.90 -12.07 -7.79
N ILE A 149 -1.77 -12.80 -7.66
CA ILE A 149 -1.75 -14.27 -7.72
C ILE A 149 -2.54 -14.88 -6.55
N GLU A 150 -2.33 -14.42 -5.31
CA GLU A 150 -3.04 -14.95 -4.14
C GLU A 150 -4.54 -14.63 -4.20
N ALA A 151 -4.94 -13.43 -4.64
CA ALA A 151 -6.35 -13.11 -4.87
C ALA A 151 -7.01 -14.04 -5.90
N CYS A 152 -6.29 -14.40 -6.97
CA CYS A 152 -6.75 -15.36 -7.98
C CYS A 152 -6.73 -16.84 -7.51
N LYS A 153 -6.06 -17.16 -6.39
CA LYS A 153 -6.20 -18.47 -5.72
C LYS A 153 -7.44 -18.48 -4.82
N GLN A 154 -7.60 -17.46 -3.97
CA GLN A 154 -8.76 -17.39 -3.06
C GLN A 154 -10.09 -17.38 -3.82
N SER A 155 -10.17 -16.69 -4.96
CA SER A 155 -11.36 -16.71 -5.83
C SER A 155 -11.62 -18.05 -6.53
N LYS A 156 -10.73 -19.04 -6.41
CA LYS A 156 -10.85 -20.41 -6.97
C LYS A 156 -11.03 -21.49 -5.90
N LEU A 157 -11.12 -21.12 -4.62
CA LEU A 157 -11.35 -22.06 -3.52
C LEU A 157 -12.81 -22.46 -3.18
N PRO A 158 -13.91 -22.01 -3.82
CA PRO A 158 -15.26 -22.45 -3.43
C PRO A 158 -15.51 -23.97 -3.45
N ASP A 159 -15.02 -24.69 -4.46
CA ASP A 159 -15.55 -26.04 -4.78
C ASP A 159 -14.73 -27.22 -4.25
N LEU A 160 -13.49 -27.00 -3.78
CA LEU A 160 -12.55 -28.08 -3.41
C LEU A 160 -12.93 -28.87 -2.13
N GLN A 161 -14.08 -28.58 -1.51
CA GLN A 161 -14.66 -29.41 -0.45
C GLN A 161 -15.69 -30.44 -0.95
N PHE A 162 -16.14 -30.38 -2.21
CA PHE A 162 -17.15 -31.30 -2.76
C PHE A 162 -16.55 -32.52 -3.47
N GLU A 163 -15.52 -32.36 -4.31
CA GLU A 163 -14.96 -33.49 -5.10
C GLU A 163 -14.40 -34.63 -4.22
N ASN A 164 -13.88 -34.31 -3.04
CA ASN A 164 -13.29 -35.29 -2.12
C ASN A 164 -14.30 -36.30 -1.52
N ARG A 165 -15.61 -36.17 -1.78
CA ARG A 165 -16.61 -37.19 -1.40
C ARG A 165 -16.91 -38.21 -2.50
N LEU A 166 -16.71 -37.88 -3.78
CA LEU A 166 -17.09 -38.75 -4.91
C LEU A 166 -16.03 -39.81 -5.26
N ARG A 167 -14.76 -39.61 -4.86
CA ARG A 167 -13.70 -40.61 -5.06
C ARG A 167 -13.73 -41.78 -4.06
N ALA A 168 -14.63 -41.76 -3.08
CA ALA A 168 -14.72 -42.81 -2.04
C ALA A 168 -15.56 -44.04 -2.45
N SER A 169 -16.21 -44.02 -3.62
CA SER A 169 -17.22 -45.03 -4.00
C SER A 169 -17.09 -45.51 -5.46
N SER A 170 -15.90 -45.96 -5.87
CA SER A 170 -15.68 -46.63 -7.16
C SER A 170 -14.47 -47.58 -7.10
N SER A 171 -14.58 -48.66 -6.32
CA SER A 171 -13.61 -49.75 -6.30
C SER A 171 -13.88 -50.77 -7.41
N ASN A 172 -12.80 -51.33 -7.98
CA ASN A 172 -12.73 -52.53 -8.83
C ASN A 172 -13.13 -52.35 -10.31
N LEU A 173 -12.13 -52.35 -11.19
CA LEU A 173 -11.76 -53.53 -12.01
C LEU A 173 -10.30 -53.38 -12.50
N CYS A 174 -9.72 -54.42 -13.11
CA CYS A 174 -8.26 -54.60 -13.18
C CYS A 174 -7.73 -55.17 -14.51
N LEU A 175 -6.52 -54.75 -14.90
CA LEU A 175 -5.58 -55.39 -15.86
C LEU A 175 -5.99 -55.33 -17.38
N PRO A 176 -5.12 -55.73 -18.36
CA PRO A 176 -4.12 -54.78 -18.89
C PRO A 176 -3.79 -54.86 -20.42
N ASP A 177 -2.93 -53.92 -20.85
CA ASP A 177 -1.80 -54.04 -21.82
C ASP A 177 -1.91 -53.98 -23.37
N GLU A 178 -0.78 -53.51 -23.94
CA GLU A 178 -0.18 -53.62 -25.29
C GLU A 178 -0.77 -53.03 -26.62
N PHE A 179 0.18 -52.85 -27.56
CA PHE A 179 0.15 -52.71 -29.04
C PHE A 179 -0.11 -51.37 -29.77
N LEU A 180 1.00 -50.85 -30.38
CA LEU A 180 1.26 -50.23 -31.71
C LEU A 180 0.10 -49.56 -32.52
N ALA A 181 0.29 -48.54 -33.38
CA ALA A 181 1.42 -48.32 -34.30
C ALA A 181 1.48 -46.92 -35.03
N HIS A 182 2.56 -46.71 -35.79
CA HIS A 182 2.75 -45.88 -37.01
C HIS A 182 2.57 -44.34 -37.06
N ARG A 183 3.73 -43.66 -37.23
CA ARG A 183 3.99 -42.51 -38.15
C ARG A 183 4.27 -43.05 -39.60
N PRO A 184 4.47 -42.24 -40.68
CA PRO A 184 4.93 -40.83 -40.82
C PRO A 184 3.87 -39.92 -41.55
N SER A 185 4.08 -38.84 -42.33
CA SER A 185 5.22 -38.23 -43.06
C SER A 185 4.99 -36.72 -43.39
N GLY A 186 6.00 -36.02 -43.95
CA GLY A 186 5.90 -34.64 -44.52
C GLY A 186 6.20 -33.51 -43.52
N LEU A 187 7.24 -32.65 -43.57
CA LEU A 187 8.31 -32.28 -44.53
C LEU A 187 8.00 -31.01 -45.38
N LEU A 188 9.00 -30.11 -45.46
CA LEU A 188 9.05 -28.77 -46.10
C LEU A 188 8.46 -27.59 -45.27
N ASP A 189 8.92 -26.33 -45.39
CA ASP A 189 10.27 -25.76 -45.65
C ASP A 189 10.27 -24.24 -45.31
N SER A 190 11.45 -23.60 -45.30
CA SER A 190 11.73 -22.14 -45.15
C SER A 190 11.42 -21.51 -43.77
N GLY A 191 12.25 -20.62 -43.20
CA GLY A 191 13.62 -20.22 -43.56
C GLY A 191 13.77 -18.78 -44.06
N PHE A 192 14.02 -17.85 -43.14
CA PHE A 192 14.61 -16.53 -43.44
C PHE A 192 15.46 -16.04 -42.25
N ASN A 193 16.37 -15.09 -42.49
CA ASN A 193 17.54 -14.83 -41.66
C ASN A 193 17.87 -13.32 -41.58
N SER A 194 18.46 -12.85 -40.47
CA SER A 194 19.23 -11.57 -40.37
C SER A 194 18.43 -10.24 -40.52
N VAL A 195 18.85 -9.04 -40.08
CA VAL A 195 19.99 -8.55 -39.25
C VAL A 195 19.69 -7.17 -38.58
N ASP A 196 20.18 -7.00 -37.34
CA ASP A 196 21.03 -5.90 -36.80
C ASP A 196 20.57 -4.41 -36.63
N SER A 197 21.37 -3.68 -35.82
CA SER A 197 21.59 -2.22 -35.68
C SER A 197 20.68 -1.38 -34.75
N GLY A 198 21.29 -0.54 -33.85
CA GLY A 198 20.64 0.73 -33.48
C GLY A 198 20.78 1.46 -32.11
N ASN A 199 21.96 1.60 -31.48
CA ASN A 199 22.39 2.82 -30.71
C ASN A 199 21.63 3.45 -29.48
N LYS A 200 22.45 3.75 -28.43
CA LYS A 200 22.54 5.03 -27.64
C LYS A 200 21.45 5.50 -26.62
N ARG A 201 21.58 5.01 -25.39
CA ARG A 201 22.09 5.77 -24.19
C ARG A 201 21.91 7.30 -24.17
N TRP A 202 20.97 7.82 -23.36
CA TRP A 202 20.87 9.24 -22.91
C TRP A 202 20.86 9.35 -21.37
N SER A 203 21.06 10.54 -20.80
CA SER A 203 21.35 10.76 -19.35
C SER A 203 20.68 12.02 -18.76
N GLY A 204 20.53 12.07 -17.42
CA GLY A 204 20.10 13.26 -16.66
C GLY A 204 18.58 13.39 -16.48
N ASN A 205 18.06 14.09 -15.46
CA ASN A 205 18.74 15.03 -14.54
C ASN A 205 18.08 15.05 -13.14
N GLU A 206 18.77 15.56 -12.12
CA GLU A 206 18.15 15.90 -10.83
C GLU A 206 17.40 17.24 -10.90
N VAL A 207 16.34 17.41 -10.09
CA VAL A 207 15.89 18.74 -9.61
C VAL A 207 15.52 18.63 -8.13
N ARG A 208 16.05 19.54 -7.30
CA ARG A 208 15.69 19.72 -5.88
C ARG A 208 14.83 20.97 -5.77
N GLY A 209 13.76 20.93 -4.97
CA GLY A 209 12.89 22.08 -4.71
C GLY A 209 12.32 22.01 -3.28
N HIS A 210 12.86 22.84 -2.39
CA HIS A 210 12.53 22.83 -0.96
C HIS A 210 11.95 24.19 -0.55
N ASP A 211 10.65 24.38 -0.74
CA ASP A 211 9.96 25.63 -0.38
C ASP A 211 9.01 25.43 0.80
N VAL A 212 9.38 25.98 1.97
CA VAL A 212 8.59 25.86 3.21
C VAL A 212 8.34 27.24 3.83
N VAL A 213 7.40 27.99 3.22
CA VAL A 213 6.97 29.29 3.71
C VAL A 213 6.21 29.15 5.04
N LYS A 214 6.68 29.84 6.09
CA LYS A 214 5.97 30.00 7.38
C LYS A 214 5.22 31.33 7.39
N PHE A 215 3.92 31.39 7.72
CA PHE A 215 3.31 32.65 8.15
C PHE A 215 2.23 32.57 9.25
N SER A 216 2.60 33.16 10.39
CA SER A 216 1.81 33.98 11.34
C SER A 216 0.41 33.58 11.85
N LYS A 217 -0.55 33.14 11.03
CA LYS A 217 -1.95 32.93 11.50
C LYS A 217 -2.13 31.75 12.46
N PHE A 218 -1.17 30.83 12.52
CA PHE A 218 -1.23 29.65 13.39
C PHE A 218 -1.10 29.92 14.90
N ASN A 219 -0.54 31.06 15.32
CA ASN A 219 -0.30 31.31 16.74
C ASN A 219 -1.58 31.33 17.59
N SER A 220 -2.74 31.71 17.04
CA SER A 220 -4.02 31.69 17.77
C SER A 220 -4.50 30.25 18.03
N VAL A 221 -4.56 29.39 17.01
CA VAL A 221 -5.02 27.99 17.17
C VAL A 221 -4.03 27.17 18.01
N VAL A 222 -2.72 27.41 17.86
CA VAL A 222 -1.67 26.72 18.63
C VAL A 222 -1.58 27.25 20.07
N SER A 223 -1.89 28.53 20.34
CA SER A 223 -1.99 29.03 21.73
C SER A 223 -3.25 28.52 22.43
N HIS A 224 -4.39 28.43 21.75
CA HIS A 224 -5.57 27.77 22.32
C HIS A 224 -5.33 26.28 22.61
N LEU A 225 -4.57 25.56 21.77
CA LEU A 225 -4.14 24.19 22.08
C LEU A 225 -3.07 24.09 23.20
N LYS A 226 -2.40 25.19 23.55
CA LYS A 226 -1.54 25.31 24.75
C LYS A 226 -2.31 25.77 26.00
N LEU A 227 -3.62 25.98 25.91
CA LEU A 227 -4.49 26.48 27.00
C LEU A 227 -5.45 25.40 27.54
N CYS A 228 -5.29 24.15 27.10
CA CYS A 228 -6.09 22.98 27.52
C CYS A 228 -5.20 21.79 27.96
N ILE A 229 -3.98 22.07 28.45
CA ILE A 229 -3.02 21.12 29.05
C ILE A 229 -2.41 21.81 30.28
#